data_AF-A0A2D7WBR6-F1
#
_entry.id   AF-A0A2D7WBR6-F1
#
_cell.length_a   1.000
_cell.length_b   1.000
_cell.length_c   1.000
_cell.angle_alpha   90.00
_cell.angle_beta   90.00
_cell.angle_gamma   90.00
#
_symmetry.space_group_name_H-M   'P 1'
#
loop_
_entity.id
_entity.type
_entity.pdbx_description
1 polymer ?
#
loop_
_entity_poly.entity_id
_entity_poly.type
_entity_poly.pdbx_seq_one_letter_code
_entity_poly.pdbx_strand_id
1 'polypeptide(L)'
;MNRKSVSVLMALFMALSALSAVSGDGTDPLDPSDGGADWDGDGLTNAEEQTHGTNMNNADSDGDGLPDGWEADNGLSPTNGGDANGDNDGDGLTNAQEYAQGTNPMNSDTDGDGKPDNVDQFPTDP
;
A
#
# COMPACT_ATOMS: atom_id res chain seq x y z
N MET A 1 -33.42 -14.48 60.85
CA MET A 1 -32.12 -14.04 61.38
C MET A 1 -31.02 -14.53 60.43
N ASN A 2 -30.34 -13.59 59.75
CA ASN A 2 -29.04 -13.73 59.02
C ASN A 2 -29.01 -14.57 57.72
N ARG A 3 -28.34 -14.24 56.60
CA ARG A 3 -27.62 -13.05 56.04
C ARG A 3 -27.58 -13.29 54.51
N LYS A 4 -27.67 -12.22 53.71
CA LYS A 4 -27.58 -12.22 52.23
C LYS A 4 -26.16 -12.59 51.76
N SER A 5 -26.02 -13.38 50.68
CA SER A 5 -24.88 -13.44 49.74
C SER A 5 -25.17 -14.47 48.63
N VAL A 6 -24.79 -14.42 47.35
CA VAL A 6 -24.30 -13.43 46.35
C VAL A 6 -24.31 -14.19 44.99
N SER A 7 -24.59 -13.48 43.88
CA SER A 7 -24.29 -13.73 42.42
C SER A 7 -24.78 -15.03 41.75
N VAL A 8 -25.63 -15.02 40.71
CA VAL A 8 -25.56 -14.40 39.36
C VAL A 8 -24.39 -14.90 38.52
N LEU A 9 -24.65 -15.84 37.60
CA LEU A 9 -23.87 -16.01 36.38
C LEU A 9 -24.84 -16.30 35.22
N MET A 10 -25.25 -15.22 34.57
CA MET A 10 -26.10 -15.22 33.38
C MET A 10 -25.19 -15.34 32.17
N ALA A 11 -25.25 -16.48 31.49
CA ALA A 11 -24.78 -16.59 30.12
C ALA A 11 -25.67 -15.73 29.22
N LEU A 12 -25.07 -14.87 28.37
CA LEU A 12 -25.53 -14.43 27.03
C LEU A 12 -24.93 -13.06 26.69
N PHE A 13 -23.95 -13.00 25.78
CA PHE A 13 -23.95 -12.20 24.53
C PHE A 13 -22.54 -12.21 23.94
N MET A 14 -22.39 -12.80 22.74
CA MET A 14 -21.32 -12.41 21.82
C MET A 14 -21.60 -10.96 21.41
N ALA A 15 -20.66 -10.06 21.67
CA ALA A 15 -20.51 -8.84 20.91
C ALA A 15 -19.01 -8.54 20.84
N LEU A 16 -18.50 -8.71 19.64
CA LEU A 16 -17.20 -8.33 19.14
C LEU A 16 -16.80 -6.95 19.68
N SER A 17 -15.81 -6.90 20.58
CA SER A 17 -15.11 -5.65 20.87
C SER A 17 -14.13 -5.39 19.73
N ALA A 18 -14.64 -4.93 18.59
CA ALA A 18 -13.83 -4.13 17.70
C ALA A 18 -13.49 -2.88 18.50
N LEU A 19 -12.29 -2.86 19.06
CA LEU A 19 -11.66 -1.64 19.51
C LEU A 19 -11.59 -0.77 18.25
N SER A 20 -12.51 0.18 18.12
CA SER A 20 -12.45 1.22 17.09
C SER A 20 -11.11 1.93 17.27
N ALA A 21 -10.12 1.52 16.50
CA ALA A 21 -8.92 2.27 16.28
C ALA A 21 -9.32 3.42 15.36
N VAL A 22 -9.93 4.45 15.94
CA VAL A 22 -9.81 5.76 15.32
C VAL A 22 -8.31 6.00 15.23
N SER A 23 -7.78 6.06 14.02
CA SER A 23 -6.37 6.36 13.81
C SER A 23 -6.09 7.75 14.44
N GLY A 24 -4.86 8.00 14.91
CA GLY A 24 -4.53 9.19 15.71
C GLY A 24 -4.77 10.54 14.99
N ASP A 25 -5.03 10.47 13.69
CA ASP A 25 -5.37 11.51 12.71
C ASP A 25 -6.89 11.75 12.55
N GLY A 26 -7.74 10.94 13.19
CA GLY A 26 -9.20 11.13 13.19
C GLY A 26 -9.95 10.42 12.08
N THR A 27 -9.30 9.54 11.32
CA THR A 27 -9.91 8.65 10.33
C THR A 27 -10.37 7.35 10.98
N ASP A 28 -11.48 6.81 10.48
CA ASP A 28 -11.90 5.43 10.71
C ASP A 28 -11.75 4.67 9.38
N PRO A 29 -10.69 3.88 9.19
CA PRO A 29 -10.46 3.13 7.95
C PRO A 29 -11.56 2.13 7.59
N LEU A 30 -12.50 1.88 8.50
CA LEU A 30 -13.69 1.05 8.28
C LEU A 30 -14.96 1.88 8.04
N ASP A 31 -14.89 3.21 8.10
CA ASP A 31 -15.92 4.11 7.61
C ASP A 31 -15.79 4.23 6.08
N PRO A 32 -16.83 3.89 5.30
CA PRO A 32 -16.80 4.00 3.85
C PRO A 32 -16.61 5.44 3.32
N SER A 33 -16.77 6.44 4.19
CA SER A 33 -16.74 7.85 3.81
C SER A 33 -15.32 8.42 3.69
N ASP A 34 -14.38 7.91 4.47
CA ASP A 34 -12.96 8.30 4.49
C ASP A 34 -12.06 7.16 4.00
N GLY A 35 -12.35 5.90 4.32
CA GLY A 35 -11.54 4.76 3.87
C GLY A 35 -11.49 4.58 2.35
N GLY A 36 -12.53 4.99 1.63
CA GLY A 36 -12.57 4.93 0.15
C GLY A 36 -12.09 6.21 -0.56
N ALA A 37 -11.64 7.22 0.17
CA ALA A 37 -11.03 8.41 -0.42
C ALA A 37 -9.54 8.14 -0.70
N ASP A 38 -8.98 8.90 -1.63
CA ASP A 38 -7.55 8.94 -1.96
C ASP A 38 -7.16 10.43 -1.82
N TRP A 39 -6.52 10.77 -0.70
CA TRP A 39 -6.36 12.17 -0.29
C TRP A 39 -5.13 12.84 -0.88
N ASP A 40 -4.06 12.09 -1.15
CA ASP A 40 -2.85 12.59 -1.79
C ASP A 40 -2.78 12.29 -3.29
N GLY A 41 -3.67 11.45 -3.81
CA GLY A 41 -3.89 11.24 -5.23
C GLY A 41 -2.86 10.32 -5.87
N ASP A 42 -2.31 9.38 -5.11
CA ASP A 42 -1.21 8.52 -5.54
C ASP A 42 -1.67 7.17 -6.13
N GLY A 43 -2.96 6.85 -5.98
CA GLY A 43 -3.59 5.64 -6.48
C GLY A 43 -4.04 4.65 -5.41
N LEU A 44 -3.63 4.82 -4.14
CA LEU A 44 -4.15 4.05 -3.01
C LEU A 44 -5.29 4.81 -2.33
N THR A 45 -6.34 4.08 -1.95
CA THR A 45 -7.32 4.62 -1.01
C THR A 45 -6.75 4.66 0.41
N ASN A 46 -7.26 5.57 1.25
CA ASN A 46 -6.87 5.67 2.66
C ASN A 46 -6.95 4.33 3.42
N ALA A 47 -7.93 3.47 3.09
CA ALA A 47 -8.02 2.13 3.64
C ALA A 47 -6.91 1.20 3.13
N GLU A 48 -6.55 1.26 1.86
CA GLU A 48 -5.42 0.53 1.28
C GLU A 48 -4.10 1.00 1.89
N GLU A 49 -3.91 2.30 2.04
CA GLU A 49 -2.72 2.87 2.68
C GLU A 49 -2.53 2.38 4.11
N GLN A 50 -3.61 2.27 4.89
CA GLN A 50 -3.52 1.65 6.21
C GLN A 50 -3.02 0.19 6.12
N THR A 51 -3.45 -0.57 5.11
CA THR A 51 -3.00 -1.95 4.93
C THR A 51 -1.55 -2.06 4.46
N HIS A 52 -1.09 -1.11 3.64
CA HIS A 52 0.29 -1.00 3.17
C HIS A 52 1.23 -0.39 4.22
N GLY A 53 0.68 0.30 5.23
CA GLY A 53 1.46 0.98 6.27
C GLY A 53 2.01 2.34 5.83
N THR A 54 1.41 2.93 4.80
CA THR A 54 1.77 4.22 4.21
C THR A 54 0.98 5.37 4.88
N ASN A 55 1.22 6.60 4.42
CA ASN A 55 0.65 7.80 5.00
C ASN A 55 -0.37 8.46 4.07
N MET A 56 -1.64 8.46 4.50
CA MET A 56 -2.83 8.99 3.81
C MET A 56 -2.82 10.43 3.32
N ASN A 57 -1.73 11.15 3.50
CA ASN A 57 -1.60 12.54 3.08
C ASN A 57 -0.23 12.77 2.40
N ASN A 58 0.46 11.72 2.02
CA ASN A 58 1.79 11.76 1.45
C ASN A 58 2.00 10.61 0.46
N ALA A 59 1.86 10.96 -0.82
CA ALA A 59 1.94 10.06 -1.97
C ALA A 59 3.25 9.23 -2.12
N ASP A 60 4.27 9.48 -1.30
CA ASP A 60 5.58 8.82 -1.31
C ASP A 60 6.06 8.72 0.15
N SER A 61 5.66 7.64 0.82
CA SER A 61 5.76 7.48 2.27
C SER A 61 7.18 7.28 2.77
N ASP A 62 8.06 6.67 1.98
CA ASP A 62 9.46 6.45 2.34
C ASP A 62 10.43 7.49 1.75
N GLY A 63 9.95 8.32 0.81
CA GLY A 63 10.65 9.48 0.29
C GLY A 63 11.73 9.15 -0.73
N ASP A 64 11.58 8.05 -1.48
CA ASP A 64 12.56 7.64 -2.50
C ASP A 64 12.25 8.17 -3.92
N GLY A 65 11.08 8.79 -4.09
CA GLY A 65 10.62 9.40 -5.33
C GLY A 65 9.70 8.52 -6.16
N LEU A 66 9.34 7.33 -5.68
CA LEU A 66 8.27 6.50 -6.22
C LEU A 66 6.95 6.74 -5.45
N PRO A 67 5.80 6.81 -6.12
CA PRO A 67 4.53 6.90 -5.41
C PRO A 67 4.11 5.57 -4.77
N ASP A 68 3.52 5.61 -3.57
CA ASP A 68 3.15 4.39 -2.82
C ASP A 68 2.22 3.50 -3.64
N GLY A 69 1.24 4.11 -4.33
CA GLY A 69 0.34 3.39 -5.24
C GLY A 69 1.04 2.75 -6.42
N TRP A 70 2.04 3.41 -7.02
CA TRP A 70 2.79 2.81 -8.12
C TRP A 70 3.64 1.63 -7.65
N GLU A 71 4.29 1.77 -6.50
CA GLU A 71 5.09 0.69 -5.91
C GLU A 71 4.22 -0.52 -5.55
N ALA A 72 3.06 -0.30 -4.93
CA ALA A 72 2.11 -1.36 -4.59
C ALA A 72 1.63 -2.12 -5.85
N ASP A 73 1.30 -1.41 -6.93
CA ASP A 73 0.86 -2.00 -8.19
C ASP A 73 1.97 -2.76 -8.93
N ASN A 74 3.23 -2.36 -8.75
CA ASN A 74 4.39 -2.96 -9.41
C ASN A 74 5.15 -3.97 -8.53
N GLY A 75 4.64 -4.28 -7.33
CA GLY A 75 5.21 -5.29 -6.44
C GLY A 75 6.48 -4.85 -5.70
N LEU A 76 6.68 -3.54 -5.56
CA LEU A 76 7.69 -2.92 -4.71
C LEU A 76 7.11 -2.63 -3.32
N SER A 77 7.92 -2.07 -2.43
CA SER A 77 7.55 -1.83 -1.04
C SER A 77 7.50 -0.33 -0.73
N PRO A 78 6.28 0.27 -0.61
CA PRO A 78 6.03 1.70 -0.31
C PRO A 78 6.58 2.27 1.01
N THR A 79 7.36 1.48 1.73
CA THR A 79 7.91 1.81 3.05
C THR A 79 9.41 1.50 3.11
N ASN A 80 10.02 1.19 1.97
CA ASN A 80 11.40 0.79 1.83
C ASN A 80 12.09 1.62 0.73
N GLY A 81 12.47 2.86 1.06
CA GLY A 81 13.05 3.78 0.09
C GLY A 81 14.43 3.42 -0.50
N GLY A 82 14.92 2.21 -0.23
CA GLY A 82 16.08 1.63 -0.89
C GLY A 82 15.75 0.89 -2.17
N ASP A 83 14.50 0.43 -2.38
CA ASP A 83 14.15 -0.36 -3.55
C ASP A 83 13.95 0.47 -4.82
N ALA A 84 13.72 1.79 -4.78
CA ALA A 84 13.84 2.63 -5.98
C ALA A 84 15.15 2.46 -6.75
N ASN A 85 16.25 2.14 -6.05
CA ASN A 85 17.58 1.92 -6.62
C ASN A 85 17.86 0.45 -6.96
N GLY A 86 16.92 -0.44 -6.68
CA GLY A 86 16.96 -1.85 -7.07
C GLY A 86 16.74 -2.02 -8.57
N ASP A 87 17.09 -3.19 -9.08
CA ASP A 87 16.95 -3.64 -10.47
C ASP A 87 16.37 -5.06 -10.37
N ASN A 88 15.05 -5.13 -10.25
CA ASN A 88 14.35 -6.31 -9.76
C ASN A 88 14.26 -7.41 -10.83
N ASP A 89 14.25 -7.04 -12.10
CA ASP A 89 14.21 -7.95 -13.24
C ASP A 89 15.59 -8.19 -13.88
N GLY A 90 16.61 -7.39 -13.53
CA GLY A 90 17.99 -7.57 -13.94
C GLY A 90 18.27 -7.10 -15.36
N ASP A 91 17.44 -6.22 -15.91
CA ASP A 91 17.65 -5.62 -17.23
C ASP A 91 18.70 -4.49 -17.19
N GLY A 92 18.98 -3.93 -16.01
CA GLY A 92 19.97 -2.88 -15.79
C GLY A 92 19.41 -1.47 -15.68
N LEU A 93 18.10 -1.29 -15.72
CA LEU A 93 17.39 -0.10 -15.24
C LEU A 93 17.09 -0.26 -13.74
N THR A 94 17.12 0.84 -13.00
CA THR A 94 16.59 0.82 -11.63
C THR A 94 15.07 0.98 -11.66
N ASN A 95 14.38 0.51 -10.62
CA ASN A 95 12.93 0.66 -10.47
C ASN A 95 12.46 2.13 -10.66
N ALA A 96 13.23 3.11 -10.16
CA ALA A 96 12.97 4.53 -10.43
C ALA A 96 13.16 4.98 -11.89
N GLN A 97 14.11 4.40 -12.62
CA GLN A 97 14.29 4.65 -14.05
C GLN A 97 13.16 4.02 -14.87
N GLU A 98 12.63 2.90 -14.43
CA GLU A 98 11.51 2.21 -15.05
C GLU A 98 10.20 2.96 -14.84
N TYR A 99 9.95 3.46 -13.64
CA TYR A 99 8.85 4.39 -13.37
C TYR A 99 8.88 5.60 -14.33
N ALA A 100 10.06 6.20 -14.53
CA ALA A 100 10.23 7.34 -15.42
C ALA A 100 10.03 6.98 -16.92
N GLN A 101 10.24 5.73 -17.30
CA GLN A 101 10.09 5.23 -18.66
C GLN A 101 8.72 4.61 -18.92
N GLY A 102 7.94 4.33 -17.87
CA GLY A 102 6.66 3.63 -17.96
C GLY A 102 6.83 2.12 -18.23
N THR A 103 7.98 1.55 -17.87
CA THR A 103 8.26 0.11 -17.97
C THR A 103 7.95 -0.59 -16.65
N ASN A 104 8.02 -1.92 -16.64
CA ASN A 104 7.64 -2.75 -15.50
C ASN A 104 8.87 -3.29 -14.76
N PRO A 105 9.10 -2.92 -13.48
CA PRO A 105 10.27 -3.34 -12.69
C PRO A 105 10.38 -4.83 -12.39
N MET A 106 9.39 -5.61 -12.81
CA MET A 106 9.38 -7.06 -12.66
C MET A 106 9.48 -7.77 -14.03
N ASN A 107 9.69 -7.03 -15.13
CA ASN A 107 9.73 -7.59 -16.47
C ASN A 107 10.71 -6.85 -17.40
N SER A 108 11.86 -7.49 -17.61
CA SER A 108 12.99 -6.97 -18.39
C SER A 108 12.71 -6.62 -19.86
N ASP A 109 11.53 -6.96 -20.38
CA ASP A 109 11.06 -6.75 -21.76
C ASP A 109 9.55 -6.47 -21.66
N THR A 110 9.20 -5.21 -21.39
CA THR A 110 7.86 -4.79 -20.97
C THR A 110 6.81 -5.06 -22.03
N ASP A 111 7.11 -4.84 -23.31
CA ASP A 111 6.18 -5.05 -24.42
C ASP A 111 6.30 -6.44 -25.07
N GLY A 112 7.37 -7.17 -24.80
CA GLY A 112 7.57 -8.54 -25.25
C GLY A 112 7.98 -8.65 -26.72
N ASP A 113 8.57 -7.60 -27.31
CA ASP A 113 9.07 -7.61 -28.69
C ASP A 113 10.41 -8.39 -28.84
N GLY A 114 11.03 -8.75 -27.71
CA GLY A 114 12.30 -9.47 -27.62
C GLY A 114 13.53 -8.58 -27.39
N LYS A 115 13.34 -7.28 -27.11
CA LYS A 115 14.39 -6.34 -26.72
C LYS A 115 14.22 -5.95 -25.25
N PRO A 116 15.27 -6.05 -24.43
CA PRO A 116 15.16 -5.57 -23.06
C PRO A 116 14.94 -4.06 -22.98
N ASP A 117 14.20 -3.61 -21.97
CA ASP A 117 13.76 -2.22 -21.82
C ASP A 117 14.94 -1.24 -21.83
N ASN A 118 16.05 -1.60 -21.19
CA ASN A 118 17.26 -0.78 -21.14
C ASN A 118 17.91 -0.45 -22.51
N VAL A 119 17.62 -1.22 -23.56
CA VAL A 119 18.17 -1.05 -24.90
C VAL A 119 17.11 -0.79 -25.96
N ASP A 120 15.82 -0.92 -25.61
CA ASP A 120 14.76 -0.70 -26.55
C ASP A 120 14.40 0.79 -26.70
N GLN A 121 14.18 1.19 -27.95
CA GLN A 121 13.80 2.57 -28.26
C GLN A 121 12.31 2.82 -27.97
N PHE A 122 11.49 1.76 -27.99
CA PHE A 122 10.05 1.85 -27.81
C PHE A 122 9.56 0.78 -26.82
N PRO A 123 10.05 0.75 -25.56
CA PRO A 123 9.91 -0.38 -24.63
C PRO A 123 8.47 -0.66 -24.12
N THR A 124 7.48 -0.02 -24.74
CA THR A 124 6.05 -0.15 -24.43
C THR A 124 5.21 -0.33 -25.70
N ASP A 125 5.83 -0.59 -26.86
CA ASP A 125 5.22 -0.70 -28.19
C ASP A 125 5.70 -1.97 -28.93
N PRO A 126 4.92 -3.07 -28.89
CA PRO A 126 5.31 -4.40 -29.37
C PRO A 126 5.61 -4.56 -30.88
#